data_AF-A0A6A6TY03-F1
#
_entry.id   AF-A0A6A6TY03-F1
#
_cell.length_a   1.000
_cell.length_b   1.000
_cell.length_c   1.000
_cell.angle_alpha   90.00
_cell.angle_beta   90.00
_cell.angle_gamma   90.00
#
_symmetry.space_group_name_H-M   'P 1'
#
loop_
_entity.id
_entity.type
_entity.pdbx_description
1 polymer ?
#
loop_
_entity_poly.entity_id
_entity_poly.type
_entity_poly.pdbx_seq_one_letter_code
_entity_poly.pdbx_strand_id
1 'polypeptide(L)'
;MPQIRLVQRPITHQVWVLLSLITSFAILPSANAASNSSHAATNTSTSSRNSTYSIDDVQNGEVDKVKSQIKCYALPYGGIGAASHVLTYYCLLVNAIGRKPLMPWKLQQYAWLNIAIGTIQLIGSTITSVLAISRCSGHPDLQLLGVWMILTSLAASTASMLGHGRWIFSKRGKAAEEETVQQNENPPNLTYQQPYQSNQSMNYYAYELASPTDKLREPEQTIREPYTKICCFIPVYKPTFGGMADKRGQYISWGLITALWLAGCEMGAVGSVRIALKTFLVVTPVWKITAGFFGLPALFLIFWALSVITATTCKDVKESWNCLQMTWKVCLVFLVAMLFYMDFWLAAVIGNWGGLPQNMEKDGKILYWVYFGVKRLAFLSS
;
A
#
# COMPACT_ATOMS: atom_id res chain seq x y z
N MET A 1 -44.75 16.77 14.34
CA MET A 1 -43.89 15.58 14.21
C MET A 1 -42.86 15.84 13.13
N PRO A 2 -41.54 15.82 13.42
CA PRO A 2 -40.53 16.07 12.40
C PRO A 2 -40.36 14.82 11.53
N GLN A 3 -40.48 14.98 10.21
CA GLN A 3 -40.14 13.93 9.26
C GLN A 3 -38.63 13.73 9.21
N ILE A 4 -38.16 12.58 9.70
CA ILE A 4 -36.79 12.12 9.53
C ILE A 4 -36.62 11.70 8.06
N ARG A 5 -36.01 12.56 7.25
CA ARG A 5 -35.53 12.16 5.92
C ARG A 5 -34.32 11.26 6.10
N LEU A 6 -34.53 9.96 5.91
CA LEU A 6 -33.45 8.99 5.73
C LEU A 6 -32.68 9.34 4.46
N VAL A 7 -31.52 9.98 4.63
CA VAL A 7 -30.57 10.25 3.55
C VAL A 7 -29.91 8.92 3.19
N GLN A 8 -30.47 8.24 2.19
CA GLN A 8 -29.95 7.01 1.62
C GLN A 8 -28.64 7.33 0.88
N ARG A 9 -27.49 7.05 1.53
CA ARG A 9 -26.17 7.30 0.92
C ARG A 9 -25.85 6.20 -0.11
N PRO A 10 -25.33 6.55 -1.31
CA PRO A 10 -25.03 5.61 -2.38
C PRO A 10 -23.70 4.89 -2.12
N ILE A 11 -23.69 3.94 -1.18
CA ILE A 11 -22.51 3.10 -0.91
C ILE A 11 -22.46 1.92 -1.89
N THR A 12 -23.60 1.56 -2.50
CA THR A 12 -23.70 0.43 -3.43
C THR A 12 -22.87 0.60 -4.71
N HIS A 13 -22.78 1.81 -5.25
CA HIS A 13 -22.05 2.05 -6.51
C HIS A 13 -20.53 1.80 -6.40
N GLN A 14 -19.92 2.10 -5.25
CA GLN A 14 -18.47 1.91 -5.08
C GLN A 14 -18.09 0.43 -5.01
N VAL A 15 -18.93 -0.39 -4.35
CA VAL A 15 -18.73 -1.84 -4.23
C VAL A 15 -18.92 -2.52 -5.59
N TRP A 16 -19.93 -2.11 -6.37
CA TRP A 16 -20.17 -2.65 -7.71
C TRP A 16 -19.07 -2.28 -8.73
N VAL A 17 -18.49 -1.09 -8.65
CA VAL A 17 -17.35 -0.70 -9.50
C VAL A 17 -16.09 -1.50 -9.14
N LEU A 18 -15.86 -1.76 -7.85
CA LEU A 18 -14.73 -2.60 -7.43
C LEU A 18 -14.89 -4.06 -7.88
N LEU A 19 -16.09 -4.64 -7.71
CA LEU A 19 -16.40 -6.00 -8.18
C LEU A 19 -16.37 -6.11 -9.72
N SER A 20 -16.81 -5.07 -10.43
CA SER A 20 -16.72 -4.98 -11.90
C SER A 20 -15.28 -4.91 -12.40
N LEU A 21 -14.41 -4.17 -11.70
CA LEU A 21 -12.98 -4.13 -12.03
C LEU A 21 -12.30 -5.49 -11.81
N ILE A 22 -12.56 -6.14 -10.66
CA ILE A 22 -12.01 -7.47 -10.34
C ILE A 22 -12.47 -8.51 -11.37
N THR A 23 -13.75 -8.50 -11.76
CA THR A 23 -14.28 -9.43 -12.77
C THR A 23 -13.80 -9.15 -14.19
N SER A 24 -13.51 -7.89 -14.55
CA SER A 24 -13.01 -7.53 -15.88
C SER A 24 -11.55 -7.98 -16.11
N PHE A 25 -10.72 -8.05 -15.06
CA PHE A 25 -9.34 -8.55 -15.18
C PHE A 25 -9.25 -10.08 -15.20
N ALA A 26 -10.25 -10.81 -14.72
CA ALA A 26 -10.31 -12.26 -14.79
C ALA A 26 -10.59 -12.80 -16.22
N ILE A 27 -10.93 -11.94 -17.19
CA ILE A 27 -11.37 -12.32 -18.54
C ILE A 27 -10.45 -11.73 -19.62
N LEU A 28 -9.16 -11.49 -19.36
CA LEU A 28 -8.20 -11.39 -20.48
C LEU A 28 -7.75 -12.80 -20.87
N PRO A 29 -8.29 -13.40 -21.94
CA PRO A 29 -7.63 -14.53 -22.55
C PRO A 29 -6.24 -14.07 -22.99
N SER A 30 -5.23 -14.87 -22.66
CA SER A 30 -3.88 -14.82 -23.21
C SER A 30 -3.95 -14.95 -24.74
N ALA A 31 -4.32 -13.87 -25.42
CA ALA A 31 -4.34 -13.80 -26.86
C ALA A 31 -2.89 -13.62 -27.34
N ASN A 32 -2.44 -14.62 -28.09
CA ASN A 32 -1.27 -14.58 -28.97
C ASN A 32 0.11 -14.79 -28.30
N ALA A 33 0.30 -15.97 -27.71
CA ALA A 33 1.61 -16.63 -27.71
C ALA A 33 1.55 -17.90 -28.58
N ALA A 34 1.07 -17.74 -29.80
CA ALA A 34 1.20 -18.73 -30.87
C ALA A 34 2.09 -18.11 -31.94
N SER A 35 3.41 -18.20 -31.79
CA SER A 35 4.34 -17.99 -32.90
C SER A 35 5.54 -18.92 -32.80
N ASN A 36 5.52 -19.92 -33.67
CA ASN A 36 6.68 -20.61 -34.25
C ASN A 36 7.63 -21.32 -33.27
N SER A 37 7.26 -22.53 -32.84
CA SER A 37 8.23 -23.58 -32.55
C SER A 37 8.40 -24.49 -33.78
N SER A 38 9.02 -23.97 -34.84
CA SER A 38 9.58 -24.79 -35.91
C SER A 38 10.93 -25.34 -35.45
N HIS A 39 10.91 -26.37 -34.58
CA HIS A 39 12.11 -27.14 -34.28
C HIS A 39 12.13 -28.44 -35.08
N ALA A 40 13.21 -28.54 -35.85
CA ALA A 40 13.64 -29.63 -36.69
C ALA A 40 13.45 -31.00 -36.03
N ALA A 41 12.79 -31.89 -36.77
CA ALA A 41 12.79 -33.33 -36.54
C ALA A 41 14.24 -33.83 -36.56
N THR A 42 14.80 -34.07 -35.38
CA THR A 42 16.04 -34.83 -35.24
C THR A 42 15.65 -36.30 -35.20
N ASN A 43 16.06 -37.05 -36.23
CA ASN A 43 15.84 -38.49 -36.34
C ASN A 43 16.58 -39.22 -35.21
N THR A 44 15.89 -39.49 -34.10
CA THR A 44 16.42 -40.30 -33.01
C THR A 44 16.19 -41.77 -33.32
N SER A 45 17.27 -42.47 -33.70
CA SER A 45 17.34 -43.91 -33.84
C SER A 45 16.97 -44.62 -32.54
N THR A 46 15.93 -45.43 -32.60
CA THR A 46 15.34 -46.28 -31.56
C THR A 46 16.34 -47.33 -31.07
N SER A 47 17.01 -47.06 -29.94
CA SER A 47 17.71 -48.08 -29.16
C SER A 47 16.82 -48.50 -27.99
N SER A 48 16.19 -49.67 -28.10
CA SER A 48 15.35 -50.26 -27.07
C SER A 48 16.19 -50.80 -25.92
N ARG A 49 16.51 -49.94 -24.93
CA ARG A 49 16.92 -50.40 -23.60
C ARG A 49 15.71 -50.38 -22.68
N ASN A 50 15.35 -51.56 -22.14
CA ASN A 50 14.45 -51.72 -21.02
C ASN A 50 15.11 -51.13 -19.75
N SER A 51 15.10 -49.81 -19.62
CA SER A 51 15.47 -49.14 -18.39
C SER A 51 14.21 -48.96 -17.56
N THR A 52 14.15 -49.66 -16.43
CA THR A 52 13.17 -49.43 -15.37
C THR A 52 13.40 -48.01 -14.85
N TYR A 53 12.72 -47.04 -15.45
CA TYR A 53 12.79 -45.64 -15.08
C TYR A 53 12.12 -45.51 -13.71
N SER A 54 12.90 -45.24 -12.66
CA SER A 54 12.37 -45.03 -11.32
C SER A 54 11.54 -43.74 -11.32
N ILE A 55 10.42 -43.74 -10.58
CA ILE A 55 9.55 -42.57 -10.43
C ILE A 55 10.34 -41.36 -9.90
N ASP A 56 11.37 -41.62 -9.10
CA ASP A 56 12.25 -40.60 -8.51
C ASP A 56 13.04 -39.82 -9.57
N ASP A 57 13.48 -40.47 -10.66
CA ASP A 57 14.25 -39.80 -11.73
C ASP A 57 13.37 -38.84 -12.53
N VAL A 58 12.10 -39.19 -12.76
CA VAL A 58 11.13 -38.30 -13.44
C VAL A 58 10.87 -37.05 -12.59
N GLN A 59 10.66 -37.25 -11.28
CA GLN A 59 10.37 -36.17 -10.34
C GLN A 59 11.55 -35.20 -10.19
N ASN A 60 12.77 -35.72 -10.07
CA ASN A 60 13.97 -34.89 -9.98
C ASN A 60 14.18 -34.03 -11.23
N GLY A 61 13.93 -34.60 -12.42
CA GLY A 61 14.02 -33.86 -13.69
C GLY A 61 13.04 -32.70 -13.78
N GLU A 62 11.81 -32.85 -13.26
CA GLU A 62 10.83 -31.77 -13.25
C GLU A 62 11.21 -30.64 -12.28
N VAL A 63 11.75 -30.98 -11.10
CA VAL A 63 12.24 -29.98 -10.13
C VAL A 63 13.39 -29.16 -10.72
N ASP A 64 14.34 -29.82 -11.38
CA ASP A 64 15.47 -29.13 -11.99
C ASP A 64 15.03 -28.24 -13.15
N LYS A 65 14.02 -28.68 -13.91
CA LYS A 65 13.37 -27.84 -14.92
C LYS A 65 12.76 -26.60 -14.26
N VAL A 66 11.96 -26.73 -13.19
CA VAL A 66 11.37 -25.56 -12.50
C VAL A 66 12.44 -24.65 -11.91
N LYS A 67 13.48 -25.20 -11.26
CA LYS A 67 14.62 -24.41 -10.75
C LYS A 67 15.31 -23.63 -11.86
N SER A 68 15.52 -24.26 -13.02
CA SER A 68 16.12 -23.59 -14.18
C SER A 68 15.25 -22.44 -14.71
N GLN A 69 13.92 -22.63 -14.70
CA GLN A 69 12.97 -21.59 -15.11
C GLN A 69 12.97 -20.43 -14.12
N ILE A 70 13.03 -20.69 -12.81
CA ILE A 70 13.03 -19.61 -11.83
C ILE A 70 14.34 -18.79 -11.87
N LYS A 71 15.46 -19.38 -12.30
CA LYS A 71 16.72 -18.65 -12.46
C LYS A 71 16.63 -17.49 -13.48
N CYS A 72 15.74 -17.57 -14.48
CA CYS A 72 15.54 -16.44 -15.42
C CYS A 72 14.95 -15.20 -14.72
N TYR A 73 14.25 -15.41 -13.60
CA TYR A 73 13.41 -14.40 -12.98
C TYR A 73 14.19 -13.36 -12.17
N ALA A 74 15.50 -13.51 -11.94
CA ALA A 74 16.45 -12.50 -11.44
C ALA A 74 15.99 -11.50 -10.36
N LEU A 75 15.05 -11.90 -9.49
CA LEU A 75 14.36 -11.02 -8.55
C LEU A 75 14.55 -11.49 -7.10
N PRO A 76 14.47 -10.57 -6.12
CA PRO A 76 14.58 -10.91 -4.71
C PRO A 76 13.42 -11.78 -4.25
N TYR A 77 13.74 -12.99 -3.78
CA TYR A 77 12.85 -13.93 -3.09
C TYR A 77 13.45 -14.30 -1.73
N GLY A 78 12.81 -15.20 -0.97
CA GLY A 78 13.28 -15.62 0.35
C GLY A 78 13.28 -14.49 1.39
N GLY A 79 14.23 -14.51 2.31
CA GLY A 79 14.32 -13.51 3.38
C GLY A 79 14.46 -12.08 2.88
N ILE A 80 15.31 -11.85 1.87
CA ILE A 80 15.47 -10.51 1.26
C ILE A 80 14.20 -10.09 0.52
N GLY A 81 13.56 -11.00 -0.22
CA GLY A 81 12.28 -10.75 -0.90
C GLY A 81 11.16 -10.37 0.08
N ALA A 82 11.02 -11.16 1.15
CA ALA A 82 10.05 -10.95 2.23
C ALA A 82 10.26 -9.60 2.92
N ALA A 83 11.50 -9.31 3.35
CA ALA A 83 11.85 -8.01 3.94
C ALA A 83 11.55 -6.88 2.96
N SER A 84 11.84 -7.08 1.67
CA SER A 84 11.51 -6.16 0.59
C SER A 84 10.00 -5.90 0.49
N HIS A 85 9.14 -6.91 0.56
CA HIS A 85 7.68 -6.68 0.53
C HIS A 85 7.20 -5.91 1.76
N VAL A 86 7.61 -6.29 2.97
CA VAL A 86 7.28 -5.57 4.22
C VAL A 86 7.64 -4.10 4.10
N LEU A 87 8.85 -3.84 3.64
CA LEU A 87 9.41 -2.52 3.53
C LEU A 87 8.67 -1.68 2.46
N THR A 88 8.19 -2.31 1.39
CA THR A 88 7.35 -1.66 0.37
C THR A 88 6.00 -1.24 0.95
N TYR A 89 5.36 -2.12 1.72
CA TYR A 89 4.06 -1.82 2.35
C TYR A 89 4.16 -0.79 3.44
N TYR A 90 5.23 -0.84 4.23
CA TYR A 90 5.54 0.20 5.19
C TYR A 90 5.66 1.56 4.51
N CYS A 91 6.44 1.66 3.41
CA CYS A 91 6.54 2.89 2.64
C CYS A 91 5.20 3.35 2.08
N LEU A 92 4.43 2.43 1.48
CA LEU A 92 3.11 2.73 0.92
C LEU A 92 2.20 3.31 2.01
N LEU A 93 2.11 2.67 3.18
CA LEU A 93 1.27 3.11 4.28
C LEU A 93 1.72 4.47 4.84
N VAL A 94 3.01 4.65 5.10
CA VAL A 94 3.54 5.89 5.70
C VAL A 94 3.45 7.07 4.74
N ASN A 95 3.80 6.86 3.46
CA ASN A 95 3.64 7.89 2.42
C ASN A 95 2.18 8.26 2.24
N ALA A 96 1.27 7.29 2.31
CA ALA A 96 -0.13 7.57 2.13
C ALA A 96 -0.73 8.32 3.35
N ILE A 97 -0.16 8.17 4.56
CA ILE A 97 -0.46 9.03 5.71
C ILE A 97 0.16 10.46 5.57
N GLY A 98 1.03 10.68 4.57
CA GLY A 98 1.70 11.97 4.34
C GLY A 98 2.90 12.22 5.27
N ARG A 99 3.50 11.16 5.81
CA ARG A 99 4.71 11.22 6.66
C ARG A 99 5.90 10.64 5.94
N LYS A 100 7.11 11.00 6.39
CA LYS A 100 8.35 10.41 5.90
C LYS A 100 8.49 8.98 6.43
N PRO A 101 8.83 7.99 5.58
CA PRO A 101 9.05 6.61 6.01
C PRO A 101 10.32 6.44 6.82
N LEU A 102 11.33 7.29 6.65
CA LEU A 102 12.49 7.32 7.54
C LEU A 102 12.12 7.97 8.88
N MET A 103 12.46 7.30 9.98
CA MET A 103 12.33 7.84 11.32
C MET A 103 13.32 9.01 11.49
N PRO A 104 12.94 10.16 12.08
CA PRO A 104 11.66 10.45 12.74
C PRO A 104 10.51 10.74 11.75
N TRP A 105 9.33 10.14 11.97
CA TRP A 105 8.09 10.27 11.17
C TRP A 105 7.50 11.69 11.13
N LYS A 106 8.26 12.62 10.57
CA LYS A 106 7.86 14.01 10.34
C LYS A 106 6.93 14.08 9.14
N LEU A 107 6.17 15.18 9.07
CA LEU A 107 5.41 15.51 7.87
C LEU A 107 6.38 15.71 6.70
N GLN A 108 5.99 15.21 5.54
CA GLN A 108 6.71 15.47 4.30
C GLN A 108 6.67 16.98 3.98
N GLN A 109 7.82 17.57 3.66
CA GLN A 109 7.95 19.01 3.41
C GLN A 109 8.11 19.33 1.92
N TYR A 110 8.71 18.40 1.14
CA TYR A 110 9.17 18.68 -0.22
C TYR A 110 8.36 17.89 -1.24
N ALA A 111 7.19 18.41 -1.59
CA ALA A 111 6.28 17.78 -2.56
C ALA A 111 6.94 17.45 -3.90
N TRP A 112 7.73 18.37 -4.46
CA TRP A 112 8.41 18.18 -5.74
C TRP A 112 9.41 17.03 -5.71
N LEU A 113 10.12 16.86 -4.58
CA LEU A 113 11.08 15.78 -4.40
C LEU A 113 10.37 14.43 -4.34
N ASN A 114 9.21 14.35 -3.68
CA ASN A 114 8.39 13.14 -3.63
C ASN A 114 7.85 12.75 -5.02
N ILE A 115 7.52 13.73 -5.86
CA ILE A 115 7.14 13.50 -7.26
C ILE A 115 8.33 12.99 -8.07
N ALA A 116 9.51 13.61 -7.95
CA ALA A 116 10.72 13.18 -8.64
C ALA A 116 11.12 11.75 -8.23
N ILE A 117 11.15 11.46 -6.93
CA ILE A 117 11.46 10.13 -6.38
C ILE A 117 10.44 9.09 -6.85
N GLY A 118 9.14 9.40 -6.76
CA GLY A 118 8.08 8.51 -7.23
C GLY A 118 8.18 8.22 -8.73
N THR A 119 8.54 9.23 -9.53
CA THR A 119 8.71 9.09 -10.98
C THR A 119 9.92 8.22 -11.32
N ILE A 120 11.07 8.46 -10.67
CA ILE A 120 12.29 7.66 -10.87
C ILE A 120 12.05 6.21 -10.45
N GLN A 121 11.40 6.00 -9.31
CA GLN A 121 11.01 4.66 -8.85
C GLN A 121 10.11 3.97 -9.87
N LEU A 122 9.10 4.65 -10.40
CA LEU A 122 8.17 4.09 -11.37
C LEU A 122 8.90 3.66 -12.66
N ILE A 123 9.70 4.56 -13.24
CA ILE A 123 10.45 4.29 -14.47
C ILE A 123 11.41 3.12 -14.26
N GLY A 124 12.24 3.18 -13.21
CA GLY A 124 13.25 2.16 -13.00
C GLY A 124 12.63 0.79 -12.66
N SER A 125 11.57 0.75 -11.84
CA SER A 125 10.87 -0.51 -11.53
C SER A 125 10.19 -1.10 -12.76
N THR A 126 9.62 -0.27 -13.62
CA THR A 126 8.99 -0.72 -14.87
C THR A 126 10.04 -1.28 -15.84
N ILE A 127 11.16 -0.58 -16.06
CA ILE A 127 12.25 -1.07 -16.92
C ILE A 127 12.77 -2.42 -16.41
N THR A 128 13.09 -2.51 -15.12
CA THR A 128 13.64 -3.73 -14.53
C THR A 128 12.64 -4.90 -14.54
N SER A 129 11.35 -4.65 -14.29
CA SER A 129 10.30 -5.67 -14.41
C SER A 129 10.08 -6.11 -15.86
N VAL A 130 10.09 -5.20 -16.84
CA VAL A 130 9.98 -5.55 -18.26
C VAL A 130 11.17 -6.40 -18.70
N LEU A 131 12.39 -6.06 -18.27
CA LEU A 131 13.58 -6.88 -18.54
C LEU A 131 13.45 -8.28 -17.91
N ALA A 132 12.97 -8.37 -16.67
CA ALA A 132 12.72 -9.67 -16.02
C ALA A 132 11.67 -10.51 -16.77
N ILE A 133 10.55 -9.90 -17.17
CA ILE A 133 9.50 -10.55 -17.97
C ILE A 133 10.05 -11.01 -19.32
N SER A 134 10.83 -10.18 -20.00
CA SER A 134 11.40 -10.50 -21.32
C SER A 134 12.36 -11.69 -21.27
N ARG A 135 13.13 -11.83 -20.18
CA ARG A 135 14.02 -12.99 -19.94
C ARG A 135 13.24 -14.28 -19.67
N CYS A 136 11.99 -14.17 -19.23
CA CYS A 136 11.12 -15.30 -18.89
C CYS A 136 9.92 -15.42 -19.86
N SER A 137 10.07 -15.01 -21.12
CA SER A 137 9.00 -14.98 -22.13
C SER A 137 8.35 -16.34 -22.42
N GLY A 138 9.00 -17.46 -22.06
CA GLY A 138 8.47 -18.82 -22.21
C GLY A 138 7.63 -19.35 -21.03
N HIS A 139 7.46 -18.57 -19.96
CA HIS A 139 6.83 -19.05 -18.72
C HIS A 139 5.71 -18.10 -18.27
N PRO A 140 4.46 -18.29 -18.72
CA PRO A 140 3.36 -17.36 -18.43
C PRO A 140 3.08 -17.22 -16.92
N ASP A 141 3.34 -18.28 -16.15
CA ASP A 141 3.16 -18.23 -14.69
C ASP A 141 4.16 -17.27 -14.01
N LEU A 142 5.39 -17.18 -14.51
CA LEU A 142 6.40 -16.22 -14.03
C LEU A 142 6.10 -14.80 -14.54
N GLN A 143 5.51 -14.67 -15.73
CA GLN A 143 5.09 -13.36 -16.25
C GLN A 143 4.03 -12.71 -15.38
N LEU A 144 3.09 -13.49 -14.82
CA LEU A 144 2.09 -12.99 -13.87
C LEU A 144 2.73 -12.37 -12.62
N LEU A 145 3.81 -12.99 -12.11
CA LEU A 145 4.58 -12.41 -11.02
C LEU A 145 5.22 -11.07 -11.44
N GLY A 146 5.71 -10.99 -12.68
CA GLY A 146 6.30 -9.76 -13.21
C GLY A 146 5.27 -8.63 -13.32
N VAL A 147 4.07 -8.95 -13.80
CA VAL A 147 2.93 -8.02 -13.86
C VAL A 147 2.54 -7.54 -12.46
N TRP A 148 2.47 -8.44 -11.48
CA TRP A 148 2.22 -8.07 -10.09
C TRP A 148 3.27 -7.07 -9.56
N MET A 149 4.54 -7.25 -9.91
CA MET A 149 5.61 -6.36 -9.50
C MET A 149 5.49 -4.97 -10.13
N ILE A 150 5.06 -4.89 -11.39
CA ILE A 150 4.74 -3.61 -12.05
C ILE A 150 3.56 -2.93 -11.33
N LEU A 151 2.46 -3.66 -11.11
CA LEU A 151 1.25 -3.11 -10.48
C LEU A 151 1.50 -2.60 -9.05
N THR A 152 2.22 -3.38 -8.24
CA THR A 152 2.58 -2.95 -6.88
C THR A 152 3.56 -1.79 -6.86
N SER A 153 4.49 -1.72 -7.82
CA SER A 153 5.41 -0.59 -7.94
C SER A 153 4.68 0.67 -8.43
N LEU A 154 3.71 0.53 -9.32
CA LEU A 154 2.82 1.62 -9.75
C LEU A 154 1.98 2.14 -8.58
N ALA A 155 1.39 1.25 -7.78
CA ALA A 155 0.66 1.62 -6.58
C ALA A 155 1.54 2.38 -5.57
N ALA A 156 2.74 1.87 -5.27
CA ALA A 156 3.68 2.51 -4.34
C ALA A 156 4.19 3.87 -4.85
N SER A 157 4.50 3.97 -6.16
CA SER A 157 4.94 5.23 -6.78
C SER A 157 3.81 6.26 -6.79
N THR A 158 2.59 5.83 -7.11
CA THR A 158 1.39 6.67 -7.05
C THR A 158 1.12 7.14 -5.63
N ALA A 159 1.29 6.28 -4.62
CA ALA A 159 1.19 6.67 -3.21
C ALA A 159 2.26 7.70 -2.82
N SER A 160 3.49 7.59 -3.32
CA SER A 160 4.54 8.59 -3.10
C SER A 160 4.20 9.94 -3.76
N MET A 161 3.64 9.93 -4.97
CA MET A 161 3.29 11.14 -5.71
C MET A 161 2.03 11.83 -5.16
N LEU A 162 1.00 11.04 -4.79
CA LEU A 162 -0.33 11.53 -4.43
C LEU A 162 -0.59 11.56 -2.92
N GLY A 163 0.22 10.87 -2.10
CA GLY A 163 0.05 10.79 -0.64
C GLY A 163 0.05 12.14 0.06
N HIS A 164 0.55 13.17 -0.62
CA HIS A 164 0.50 14.53 -0.14
C HIS A 164 -0.88 15.21 -0.21
N GLY A 165 -1.81 14.73 -1.04
CA GLY A 165 -3.24 15.14 -1.13
C GLY A 165 -3.54 16.62 -1.42
N ARG A 166 -2.62 17.53 -1.09
CA ARG A 166 -2.75 18.97 -1.03
C ARG A 166 -2.52 19.64 -2.38
N TRP A 167 -1.82 19.00 -3.30
CA TRP A 167 -1.18 19.73 -4.39
C TRP A 167 -2.03 19.86 -5.67
N ILE A 168 -2.89 18.87 -5.99
CA ILE A 168 -3.59 18.89 -7.28
C ILE A 168 -4.73 19.92 -7.29
N PHE A 169 -5.32 20.26 -6.14
CA PHE A 169 -6.53 21.11 -6.11
C PHE A 169 -6.41 22.41 -5.30
N SER A 170 -5.32 22.63 -4.53
CA SER A 170 -5.24 23.80 -3.64
C SER A 170 -4.93 25.14 -4.35
N LYS A 171 -4.35 25.13 -5.56
CA LYS A 171 -3.93 26.39 -6.21
C LYS A 171 -5.05 27.26 -6.77
N ARG A 172 -6.32 26.82 -6.77
CA ARG A 172 -7.41 27.62 -7.33
C ARG A 172 -8.13 28.54 -6.34
N GLY A 173 -7.87 28.41 -5.04
CA GLY A 173 -8.58 29.20 -4.03
C GLY A 173 -8.01 30.60 -3.80
N LYS A 174 -6.68 30.75 -3.81
CA LYS A 174 -6.06 32.04 -3.45
C LYS A 174 -6.25 33.14 -4.49
N ALA A 175 -6.31 32.80 -5.78
CA ALA A 175 -6.60 33.77 -6.83
C ALA A 175 -8.04 34.29 -6.74
N ALA A 176 -9.00 33.44 -6.34
CA ALA A 176 -10.39 33.85 -6.19
C ALA A 176 -10.63 34.66 -4.90
N GLU A 177 -9.88 34.39 -3.83
CA GLU A 177 -9.99 35.14 -2.58
C GLU A 177 -9.32 36.53 -2.70
N GLU A 178 -8.19 36.66 -3.43
CA GLU A 178 -7.62 37.99 -3.76
C GLU A 178 -8.53 38.81 -4.68
N GLU A 179 -9.21 38.22 -5.66
CA GLU A 179 -10.20 38.94 -6.49
C GLU A 179 -11.42 39.39 -5.67
N THR A 180 -11.88 38.59 -4.70
CA THR A 180 -13.05 38.95 -3.88
C THR A 180 -12.71 40.03 -2.85
N VAL A 181 -11.47 40.06 -2.33
CA VAL A 181 -11.02 41.12 -1.40
C VAL A 181 -10.79 42.45 -2.15
N GLN A 182 -10.26 42.43 -3.38
CA GLN A 182 -10.13 43.67 -4.16
C GLN A 182 -11.46 44.27 -4.62
N GLN A 183 -12.52 43.47 -4.77
CA GLN A 183 -13.83 44.01 -5.17
C GLN A 183 -14.65 44.63 -4.02
N ASN A 184 -14.21 44.45 -2.76
CA ASN A 184 -14.87 44.99 -1.58
C ASN A 184 -14.12 46.18 -0.91
N GLU A 185 -12.99 46.60 -1.47
CA GLU A 185 -12.32 47.87 -1.11
C GLU A 185 -12.85 49.06 -1.92
N ASN A 186 -14.17 49.12 -2.17
CA ASN A 186 -14.79 50.44 -2.30
C ASN A 186 -14.95 50.99 -0.87
N PRO A 187 -14.18 52.01 -0.46
CA PRO A 187 -14.35 52.58 0.87
C PRO A 187 -15.79 53.04 1.01
N PRO A 188 -16.51 52.68 2.09
CA PRO A 188 -17.77 53.33 2.38
C PRO A 188 -17.47 54.83 2.46
N ASN A 189 -18.23 55.63 1.70
CA ASN A 189 -18.27 57.07 1.83
C ASN A 189 -18.50 57.41 3.31
N LEU A 190 -17.41 57.66 4.04
CA LEU A 190 -17.40 58.21 5.37
C LEU A 190 -17.89 59.64 5.24
N THR A 191 -19.22 59.78 5.30
CA THR A 191 -19.85 61.06 5.55
C THR A 191 -19.39 61.47 6.94
N TYR A 192 -18.45 62.42 6.99
CA TYR A 192 -18.07 63.13 8.21
C TYR A 192 -19.33 63.77 8.80
N GLN A 193 -19.93 63.16 9.82
CA GLN A 193 -20.73 63.93 10.77
C GLN A 193 -19.76 64.60 11.75
N GLN A 194 -19.71 65.93 11.68
CA GLN A 194 -19.11 66.77 12.72
C GLN A 194 -19.80 66.51 14.06
N PRO A 195 -19.04 66.30 15.15
CA PRO A 195 -19.50 66.62 16.49
C PRO A 195 -19.13 68.07 16.80
N TYR A 196 -20.19 68.82 17.08
CA TYR A 196 -20.20 70.14 17.70
C TYR A 196 -19.32 70.19 18.96
N GLN A 197 -18.55 71.28 19.10
CA GLN A 197 -17.78 71.63 20.31
C GLN A 197 -18.71 71.91 21.50
N SER A 198 -18.37 71.41 22.68
CA SER A 198 -18.51 72.22 23.89
C SER A 198 -17.56 71.76 25.00
N ASN A 199 -16.71 72.70 25.41
CA ASN A 199 -15.88 72.76 26.60
C ASN A 199 -16.34 71.91 27.79
N GLN A 200 -15.43 71.13 28.38
CA GLN A 200 -15.37 70.95 29.84
C GLN A 200 -13.99 70.46 30.30
N SER A 201 -13.28 71.40 30.94
CA SER A 201 -12.44 71.25 32.14
C SER A 201 -11.73 69.91 32.40
N MET A 202 -10.41 69.95 32.20
CA MET A 202 -9.36 69.59 33.17
C MET A 202 -9.88 68.97 34.50
N ASN A 203 -9.59 67.67 34.71
CA ASN A 203 -9.49 67.12 36.06
C ASN A 203 -8.40 66.05 36.15
N TYR A 204 -7.40 66.39 36.94
CA TYR A 204 -6.24 65.60 37.34
C TYR A 204 -6.62 64.76 38.55
N TYR A 205 -6.68 63.43 38.44
CA TYR A 205 -6.63 62.45 39.54
C TYR A 205 -6.29 61.09 38.92
N ALA A 206 -5.67 60.11 39.55
CA ALA A 206 -4.79 59.98 40.71
C ALA A 206 -4.28 58.54 40.55
N TYR A 207 -2.96 58.33 40.58
CA TYR A 207 -2.38 56.99 40.59
C TYR A 207 -2.66 56.37 41.97
N GLU A 208 -3.60 55.42 42.00
CA GLU A 208 -3.95 54.69 43.20
C GLU A 208 -2.88 53.62 43.45
N LEU A 209 -2.00 53.97 44.38
CA LEU A 209 -0.96 53.13 44.97
C LEU A 209 -1.63 52.10 45.89
N ALA A 210 -1.95 50.91 45.38
CA ALA A 210 -2.43 49.81 46.21
C ALA A 210 -1.26 49.19 47.00
N SER A 211 -1.32 49.43 48.31
CA SER A 211 -0.43 48.92 49.37
C SER A 211 -0.48 47.39 49.50
N PRO A 212 0.62 46.75 49.92
CA PRO A 212 0.74 45.31 50.09
C PRO A 212 0.25 44.87 51.47
N THR A 213 -0.74 43.98 51.51
CA THR A 213 -1.02 43.01 52.58
C THR A 213 -2.34 42.33 52.29
N ASP A 214 -2.33 41.07 51.83
CA ASP A 214 -2.92 40.01 52.65
C ASP A 214 -2.79 38.63 51.99
N LYS A 215 -2.28 37.71 52.81
CA LYS A 215 -2.60 36.28 52.87
C LYS A 215 -2.05 35.39 51.75
N LEU A 216 -0.93 34.75 52.14
CA LEU A 216 -0.60 33.36 51.84
C LEU A 216 -1.87 32.53 51.60
N ARG A 217 -2.09 32.17 50.35
CA ARG A 217 -2.78 30.94 50.00
C ARG A 217 -1.82 30.18 49.11
N GLU A 218 -1.06 29.28 49.73
CA GLU A 218 -0.25 28.31 48.99
C GLU A 218 -1.19 27.58 48.02
N PRO A 219 -0.98 27.69 46.69
CA PRO A 219 -1.56 26.71 45.80
C PRO A 219 -0.81 25.41 46.07
N GLU A 220 -1.52 24.46 46.67
CA GLU A 220 -1.14 23.05 46.75
C GLU A 220 -0.78 22.60 45.32
N GLN A 221 0.51 22.68 44.99
CA GLN A 221 1.08 22.10 43.79
C GLN A 221 1.00 20.60 43.99
N THR A 222 -0.15 20.04 43.61
CA THR A 222 -0.26 18.61 43.32
C THR A 222 0.69 18.36 42.15
N ILE A 223 1.94 18.02 42.47
CA ILE A 223 2.89 17.41 41.56
C ILE A 223 2.24 16.10 41.12
N ARG A 224 1.39 16.17 40.08
CA ARG A 224 1.05 14.99 39.30
C ARG A 224 2.34 14.57 38.64
N GLU A 225 2.97 13.55 39.22
CA GLU A 225 3.98 12.76 38.57
C GLU A 225 3.50 12.46 37.14
N PRO A 226 4.24 12.86 36.09
CA PRO A 226 3.98 12.35 34.77
C PRO A 226 4.44 10.89 34.82
N TYR A 227 3.52 9.99 35.15
CA TYR A 227 3.69 8.59 34.79
C TYR A 227 3.81 8.55 33.27
N THR A 228 5.07 8.52 32.86
CA THR A 228 5.56 8.14 31.55
C THR A 228 5.02 6.75 31.22
N LYS A 229 3.75 6.69 30.80
CA LYS A 229 3.32 5.66 29.87
C LYS A 229 3.97 5.99 28.55
N ILE A 230 5.22 5.55 28.43
CA ILE A 230 5.88 5.23 27.17
C ILE A 230 5.11 4.04 26.59
N CYS A 231 3.89 4.29 26.15
CA CYS A 231 3.28 3.51 25.09
C CYS A 231 3.40 4.42 23.88
N CYS A 232 4.14 3.98 22.87
CA CYS A 232 4.32 4.63 21.58
C CYS A 232 2.98 4.78 20.82
N PHE A 233 2.02 5.49 21.40
CA PHE A 233 0.86 6.01 20.70
C PHE A 233 1.36 7.17 19.88
N ILE A 234 1.70 6.87 18.62
CA ILE A 234 1.86 7.88 17.59
C ILE A 234 0.61 8.75 17.66
N PRO A 235 0.67 10.03 18.07
CA PRO A 235 -0.49 10.89 18.04
C PRO A 235 -0.95 10.93 16.58
N VAL A 236 -2.09 10.32 16.33
CA VAL A 236 -2.78 10.38 15.04
C VAL A 236 -3.30 11.81 14.94
N TYR A 237 -2.44 12.69 14.46
CA TYR A 237 -2.80 14.06 14.11
C TYR A 237 -3.95 13.95 13.13
N LYS A 238 -5.17 14.27 13.58
CA LYS A 238 -6.34 14.43 12.71
C LYS A 238 -6.07 15.71 11.93
N PRO A 239 -5.72 15.65 10.64
CA PRO A 239 -5.53 16.86 9.88
C PRO A 239 -6.89 17.55 9.86
N THR A 240 -6.97 18.78 10.35
CA THR A 240 -8.12 19.65 10.15
C THR A 240 -8.13 20.03 8.67
N PHE A 241 -8.68 19.13 7.84
CA PHE A 241 -8.87 19.34 6.41
C PHE A 241 -9.85 20.50 6.20
N GLY A 242 -9.32 21.65 5.82
CA GLY A 242 -10.10 22.83 5.45
C GLY A 242 -10.79 22.61 4.10
N GLY A 243 -12.11 22.38 4.14
CA GLY A 243 -12.97 22.34 2.95
C GLY A 243 -13.42 20.93 2.53
N MET A 244 -14.72 20.77 2.26
CA MET A 244 -15.31 19.50 1.77
C MET A 244 -14.79 19.09 0.37
N ALA A 245 -14.36 20.05 -0.45
CA ALA A 245 -13.86 19.79 -1.81
C ALA A 245 -12.56 18.97 -1.83
N ASP A 246 -11.70 19.14 -0.82
CA ASP A 246 -10.39 18.47 -0.75
C ASP A 246 -10.52 16.95 -0.47
N LYS A 247 -11.58 16.55 0.24
CA LYS A 247 -11.81 15.14 0.61
C LYS A 247 -12.08 14.24 -0.60
N ARG A 248 -12.78 14.73 -1.63
CA ARG A 248 -13.15 13.91 -2.80
C ARG A 248 -11.92 13.50 -3.62
N GLY A 249 -11.00 14.44 -3.87
CA GLY A 249 -9.75 14.15 -4.58
C GLY A 249 -8.90 13.12 -3.85
N GLN A 250 -8.83 13.24 -2.53
CA GLN A 250 -8.16 12.25 -1.68
C GLN A 250 -8.81 10.86 -1.84
N TYR A 251 -10.12 10.71 -1.65
CA TYR A 251 -10.78 9.41 -1.80
C TYR A 251 -10.57 8.76 -3.19
N ILE A 252 -10.59 9.55 -4.26
CA ILE A 252 -10.34 9.04 -5.62
C ILE A 252 -8.91 8.53 -5.76
N SER A 253 -7.92 9.31 -5.29
CA SER A 253 -6.51 8.89 -5.34
C SER A 253 -6.25 7.61 -4.53
N TRP A 254 -6.85 7.51 -3.34
CA TRP A 254 -6.75 6.31 -2.50
C TRP A 254 -7.47 5.11 -3.10
N GLY A 255 -8.63 5.32 -3.72
CA GLY A 255 -9.34 4.29 -4.46
C GLY A 255 -8.48 3.72 -5.58
N LEU A 256 -7.82 4.59 -6.36
CA LEU A 256 -6.91 4.18 -7.42
C LEU A 256 -5.69 3.39 -6.89
N ILE A 257 -5.01 3.90 -5.87
CA ILE A 257 -3.85 3.23 -5.25
C ILE A 257 -4.24 1.84 -4.73
N THR A 258 -5.39 1.76 -4.04
CA THR A 258 -5.90 0.50 -3.49
C THR A 258 -6.28 -0.47 -4.59
N ALA A 259 -6.94 -0.01 -5.66
CA ALA A 259 -7.32 -0.85 -6.79
C ALA A 259 -6.09 -1.43 -7.52
N LEU A 260 -5.07 -0.59 -7.79
CA LEU A 260 -3.80 -1.04 -8.40
C LEU A 260 -3.08 -2.07 -7.51
N TRP A 261 -3.08 -1.83 -6.20
CA TRP A 261 -2.46 -2.75 -5.25
C TRP A 261 -3.19 -4.10 -5.20
N LEU A 262 -4.53 -4.09 -5.10
CA LEU A 262 -5.34 -5.31 -5.07
C LEU A 262 -5.20 -6.12 -6.37
N ALA A 263 -5.30 -5.46 -7.53
CA ALA A 263 -5.08 -6.11 -8.82
C ALA A 263 -3.69 -6.75 -8.92
N GLY A 264 -2.66 -6.07 -8.39
CA GLY A 264 -1.34 -6.65 -8.25
C GLY A 264 -1.36 -7.93 -7.41
N CYS A 265 -1.88 -7.86 -6.17
CA CYS A 265 -1.92 -9.00 -5.26
C CYS A 265 -2.67 -10.20 -5.85
N GLU A 266 -3.78 -9.98 -6.56
CA GLU A 266 -4.53 -11.04 -7.24
C GLU A 266 -3.66 -11.73 -8.31
N MET A 267 -3.01 -10.96 -9.19
CA MET A 267 -2.12 -11.51 -10.23
C MET A 267 -0.93 -12.28 -9.62
N GLY A 268 -0.35 -11.75 -8.54
CA GLY A 268 0.71 -12.40 -7.80
C GLY A 268 0.26 -13.72 -7.18
N ALA A 269 -0.93 -13.74 -6.57
CA ALA A 269 -1.50 -14.95 -5.98
C ALA A 269 -1.79 -16.02 -7.04
N VAL A 270 -2.42 -15.65 -8.17
CA VAL A 270 -2.71 -16.59 -9.27
C VAL A 270 -1.43 -17.18 -9.84
N GLY A 271 -0.42 -16.34 -10.11
CA GLY A 271 0.88 -16.80 -10.59
C GLY A 271 1.54 -17.77 -9.60
N SER A 272 1.57 -17.40 -8.32
CA SER A 272 2.16 -18.23 -7.25
C SER A 272 1.47 -19.58 -7.10
N VAL A 273 0.14 -19.62 -7.08
CA VAL A 273 -0.64 -20.85 -6.93
C VAL A 273 -0.41 -21.80 -8.12
N ARG A 274 -0.37 -21.28 -9.35
CA ARG A 274 -0.12 -22.10 -10.55
C ARG A 274 1.24 -22.80 -10.50
N ILE A 275 2.28 -22.11 -10.03
CA ILE A 275 3.61 -22.72 -9.90
C ILE A 275 3.69 -23.63 -8.67
N ALA A 276 3.03 -23.25 -7.58
CA ALA A 276 2.93 -24.09 -6.38
C ALA A 276 2.31 -25.44 -6.70
N LEU A 277 1.19 -25.48 -7.43
CA LEU A 277 0.52 -26.74 -7.82
C LEU A 277 1.44 -27.71 -8.58
N LYS A 278 2.37 -27.20 -9.40
CA LYS A 278 3.35 -28.02 -10.15
C LYS A 278 4.46 -28.58 -9.26
N THR A 279 4.83 -27.86 -8.20
CA THR A 279 5.96 -28.22 -7.33
C THR A 279 5.53 -28.89 -6.01
N PHE A 280 4.26 -28.77 -5.65
CA PHE A 280 3.72 -29.10 -4.33
C PHE A 280 3.95 -30.55 -3.94
N LEU A 281 3.81 -31.49 -4.89
CA LEU A 281 3.99 -32.91 -4.64
C LEU A 281 5.46 -33.34 -4.66
N VAL A 282 6.35 -32.54 -5.24
CA VAL A 282 7.74 -32.95 -5.50
C VAL A 282 8.71 -32.41 -4.46
N VAL A 283 8.45 -31.22 -3.92
CA VAL A 283 9.36 -30.54 -2.98
C VAL A 283 8.76 -30.57 -1.57
N THR A 284 9.21 -31.48 -0.70
CA THR A 284 8.66 -31.64 0.67
C THR A 284 8.62 -30.34 1.51
N PRO A 285 9.64 -29.45 1.47
CA PRO A 285 9.56 -28.16 2.15
C PRO A 285 8.39 -27.27 1.68
N VAL A 286 8.07 -27.31 0.38
CA VAL A 286 6.97 -26.53 -0.20
C VAL A 286 5.63 -26.94 0.40
N TRP A 287 5.41 -28.24 0.60
CA TRP A 287 4.18 -28.75 1.23
C TRP A 287 4.00 -28.18 2.64
N LYS A 288 5.04 -28.21 3.48
CA LYS A 288 4.99 -27.69 4.86
C LYS A 288 4.70 -26.19 4.89
N ILE A 289 5.36 -25.41 4.03
CA ILE A 289 5.15 -23.97 3.91
C ILE A 289 3.71 -23.69 3.48
N THR A 290 3.24 -24.36 2.43
CA THR A 290 1.88 -24.18 1.90
C THR A 290 0.83 -24.55 2.94
N ALA A 291 1.01 -25.66 3.66
CA ALA A 291 0.12 -26.04 4.75
C ALA A 291 0.08 -24.99 5.86
N GLY A 292 1.23 -24.41 6.24
CA GLY A 292 1.28 -23.33 7.24
C GLY A 292 0.59 -22.06 6.77
N PHE A 293 0.91 -21.58 5.56
CA PHE A 293 0.43 -20.32 5.02
C PHE A 293 -1.03 -20.33 4.56
N PHE A 294 -1.58 -21.47 4.12
CA PHE A 294 -3.00 -21.59 3.79
C PHE A 294 -3.83 -22.15 4.94
N GLY A 295 -3.26 -23.06 5.74
CA GLY A 295 -3.95 -23.65 6.89
C GLY A 295 -4.27 -22.61 7.96
N LEU A 296 -3.30 -21.76 8.35
CA LEU A 296 -3.52 -20.77 9.40
C LEU A 296 -4.62 -19.75 9.03
N PRO A 297 -4.63 -19.13 7.83
CA PRO A 297 -5.70 -18.24 7.46
C PRO A 297 -7.02 -18.94 7.16
N ALA A 298 -7.01 -20.18 6.64
CA ALA A 298 -8.25 -20.94 6.48
C ALA A 298 -8.92 -21.20 7.83
N LEU A 299 -8.15 -21.61 8.84
CA LEU A 299 -8.65 -21.74 10.22
C LEU A 299 -9.18 -20.41 10.76
N PHE A 300 -8.46 -19.31 10.50
CA PHE A 300 -8.89 -17.98 10.90
C PHE A 300 -10.21 -17.57 10.20
N LEU A 301 -10.34 -17.83 8.89
CA LEU A 301 -11.57 -17.55 8.13
C LEU A 301 -12.75 -18.39 8.60
N ILE A 302 -12.52 -19.66 8.95
CA ILE A 302 -13.53 -20.52 9.56
C ILE A 302 -13.97 -19.92 10.91
N PHE A 303 -13.02 -19.56 11.79
CA PHE A 303 -13.34 -18.94 13.09
C PHE A 303 -14.08 -17.61 12.93
N TRP A 304 -13.67 -16.79 11.97
CA TRP A 304 -14.33 -15.53 11.64
C TRP A 304 -15.75 -15.78 11.11
N ALA A 305 -15.94 -16.71 10.17
CA ALA A 305 -17.25 -17.05 9.63
C ALA A 305 -18.19 -17.59 10.72
N LEU A 306 -17.69 -18.46 11.62
CA LEU A 306 -18.44 -18.92 12.78
C LEU A 306 -18.83 -17.74 13.70
N SER A 307 -17.90 -16.81 13.94
CA SER A 307 -18.17 -15.60 14.72
C SER A 307 -19.26 -14.73 14.08
N VAL A 308 -19.25 -14.58 12.75
CA VAL A 308 -20.29 -13.86 12.00
C VAL A 308 -21.63 -14.57 12.12
N ILE A 309 -21.68 -15.89 11.91
CA ILE A 309 -22.91 -16.67 12.03
C ILE A 309 -23.51 -16.49 13.43
N THR A 310 -22.68 -16.56 14.49
CA THR A 310 -23.15 -16.31 15.85
C THR A 310 -23.62 -14.87 16.06
N ALA A 311 -22.94 -13.87 15.49
CA ALA A 311 -23.28 -12.46 15.65
C ALA A 311 -24.53 -12.05 14.84
N THR A 312 -24.84 -12.72 13.71
CA THR A 312 -26.05 -12.43 12.92
C THR A 312 -27.36 -12.77 13.65
N THR A 313 -27.28 -13.47 14.79
CA THR A 313 -28.42 -13.65 15.68
C THR A 313 -28.74 -12.39 16.52
N CYS A 314 -27.84 -11.40 16.56
CA CYS A 314 -28.03 -10.11 17.23
C CYS A 314 -28.56 -9.03 16.26
N LYS A 315 -29.63 -8.32 16.67
CA LYS A 315 -30.40 -7.38 15.80
C LYS A 315 -29.79 -5.98 15.62
N ASP A 316 -28.61 -5.68 16.14
CA ASP A 316 -28.12 -4.30 16.22
C ASP A 316 -27.25 -3.89 15.01
N VAL A 317 -27.65 -2.82 14.32
CA VAL A 317 -27.01 -2.31 13.09
C VAL A 317 -25.57 -1.83 13.35
N LYS A 318 -25.27 -1.35 14.57
CA LYS A 318 -23.92 -0.93 14.95
C LYS A 318 -22.92 -2.08 14.98
N GLU A 319 -23.41 -3.29 15.24
CA GLU A 319 -22.61 -4.52 15.33
C GLU A 319 -22.18 -5.01 13.93
N SER A 320 -23.03 -4.79 12.92
CA SER A 320 -22.75 -5.11 11.51
C SER A 320 -21.53 -4.36 10.94
N TRP A 321 -21.36 -3.08 11.31
CA TRP A 321 -20.21 -2.29 10.83
C TRP A 321 -18.88 -2.78 11.41
N ASN A 322 -18.85 -3.18 12.68
CA ASN A 322 -17.67 -3.76 13.31
C ASN A 322 -17.31 -5.09 12.65
N CYS A 323 -18.32 -5.91 12.29
CA CYS A 323 -18.11 -7.16 11.56
C CYS A 323 -17.40 -6.91 10.21
N LEU A 324 -17.92 -5.97 9.41
CA LEU A 324 -17.32 -5.61 8.11
C LEU A 324 -15.88 -5.08 8.25
N GLN A 325 -15.62 -4.24 9.26
CA GLN A 325 -14.27 -3.76 9.54
C GLN A 325 -13.32 -4.90 9.95
N MET A 326 -13.80 -5.90 10.69
CA MET A 326 -13.00 -7.06 11.03
C MET A 326 -12.73 -7.92 9.80
N THR A 327 -13.72 -8.19 8.94
CA THR A 327 -13.52 -8.90 7.65
C THR A 327 -12.42 -8.25 6.83
N TRP A 328 -12.49 -6.93 6.69
CA TRP A 328 -11.51 -6.17 5.93
C TRP A 328 -10.09 -6.35 6.48
N LYS A 329 -9.91 -6.26 7.80
CA LYS A 329 -8.60 -6.47 8.46
C LYS A 329 -8.07 -7.88 8.21
N VAL A 330 -8.95 -8.88 8.23
CA VAL A 330 -8.60 -10.30 8.04
C VAL A 330 -8.17 -10.56 6.60
N CYS A 331 -8.92 -10.05 5.63
CA CYS A 331 -8.53 -10.10 4.22
C CYS A 331 -7.17 -9.42 4.01
N LEU A 332 -6.91 -8.28 4.66
CA LEU A 332 -5.62 -7.60 4.56
C LEU A 332 -4.47 -8.44 5.14
N VAL A 333 -4.65 -9.04 6.33
CA VAL A 333 -3.66 -9.94 6.93
C VAL A 333 -3.39 -11.14 6.04
N PHE A 334 -4.43 -11.72 5.44
CA PHE A 334 -4.30 -12.83 4.50
C PHE A 334 -3.52 -12.44 3.24
N LEU A 335 -3.83 -11.28 2.65
CA LEU A 335 -3.09 -10.77 1.50
C LEU A 335 -1.61 -10.59 1.85
N VAL A 336 -1.30 -9.98 3.00
CA VAL A 336 0.08 -9.84 3.51
C VAL A 336 0.75 -11.21 3.71
N ALA A 337 0.04 -12.19 4.28
CA ALA A 337 0.56 -13.55 4.45
C ALA A 337 0.85 -14.22 3.09
N MET A 338 0.01 -14.04 2.07
CA MET A 338 0.23 -14.56 0.72
C MET A 338 1.49 -14.00 0.06
N LEU A 339 1.85 -12.76 0.38
CA LEU A 339 3.06 -12.14 -0.14
C LEU A 339 4.32 -12.82 0.44
N PHE A 340 4.33 -13.06 1.75
CA PHE A 340 5.38 -13.84 2.40
C PHE A 340 5.42 -15.29 1.90
N TYR A 341 4.26 -15.90 1.71
CA TYR A 341 4.14 -17.25 1.19
C TYR A 341 4.92 -17.39 -0.12
N MET A 342 4.71 -16.47 -1.07
CA MET A 342 5.40 -16.53 -2.35
C MET A 342 6.93 -16.45 -2.21
N ASP A 343 7.44 -15.53 -1.39
CA ASP A 343 8.88 -15.36 -1.21
C ASP A 343 9.53 -16.61 -0.61
N PHE A 344 8.92 -17.19 0.43
CA PHE A 344 9.42 -18.39 1.08
C PHE A 344 9.22 -19.64 0.22
N TRP A 345 8.14 -19.70 -0.55
CA TRP A 345 7.89 -20.77 -1.49
C TRP A 345 8.96 -20.80 -2.59
N LEU A 346 9.23 -19.65 -3.23
CA LEU A 346 10.30 -19.53 -4.24
C LEU A 346 11.67 -19.90 -3.66
N ALA A 347 11.96 -19.44 -2.44
CA ALA A 347 13.18 -19.79 -1.74
C ALA A 347 13.33 -21.29 -1.46
N ALA A 348 12.24 -21.96 -1.09
CA ALA A 348 12.21 -23.40 -0.87
C ALA A 348 12.43 -24.19 -2.15
N VAL A 349 11.82 -23.78 -3.27
CA VAL A 349 12.01 -24.42 -4.58
C VAL A 349 13.47 -24.31 -5.04
N ILE A 350 14.08 -23.14 -4.88
CA ILE A 350 15.46 -22.89 -5.33
C ILE A 350 16.49 -23.46 -4.33
N GLY A 351 16.10 -23.66 -3.07
CA GLY A 351 17.01 -24.03 -1.99
C GLY A 351 17.86 -22.85 -1.49
N ASN A 352 17.36 -21.62 -1.60
CA ASN A 352 18.06 -20.41 -1.17
C ASN A 352 17.15 -19.53 -0.30
N TRP A 353 17.13 -19.84 1.00
CA TRP A 353 16.32 -19.17 2.02
C TRP A 353 16.68 -17.71 2.25
N GLY A 354 17.95 -17.34 2.08
CA GLY A 354 18.40 -15.95 2.24
C GLY A 354 17.96 -15.04 1.10
N GLY A 355 17.78 -15.59 -0.11
CA GLY A 355 17.47 -14.81 -1.30
C GLY A 355 18.68 -14.16 -1.96
N LEU A 356 19.91 -14.47 -1.54
CA LEU A 356 21.11 -13.86 -2.10
C LEU A 356 21.36 -14.37 -3.54
N PRO A 357 21.74 -13.52 -4.50
CA PRO A 357 21.89 -13.92 -5.90
C PRO A 357 23.22 -14.66 -6.17
N GLN A 358 23.68 -15.56 -5.29
CA GLN A 358 25.01 -16.21 -5.40
C GLN A 358 25.17 -17.01 -6.69
N ASN A 359 24.14 -17.76 -7.06
CA ASN A 359 24.11 -18.68 -8.21
C ASN A 359 23.64 -18.02 -9.52
N MET A 360 23.45 -16.70 -9.55
CA MET A 360 23.07 -15.97 -10.76
C MET A 360 24.30 -15.55 -11.56
N GLU A 361 24.13 -15.43 -12.89
CA GLU A 361 25.09 -14.78 -13.78
C GLU A 361 25.31 -13.31 -13.39
N LYS A 362 26.42 -12.73 -13.85
CA LYS A 362 26.80 -11.34 -13.53
C LYS A 362 25.69 -10.33 -13.85
N ASP A 363 25.04 -10.49 -15.00
CA ASP A 363 23.98 -9.59 -15.45
C ASP A 363 22.68 -9.75 -14.65
N GLY A 364 22.42 -10.97 -14.17
CA GLY A 364 21.31 -11.25 -13.24
C GLY A 364 21.53 -10.60 -11.88
N LYS A 365 22.77 -10.65 -11.36
CA LYS A 365 23.15 -9.98 -10.09
C LYS A 365 22.98 -8.48 -10.16
N ILE A 366 23.39 -7.85 -11.28
CA ILE A 366 23.23 -6.41 -11.48
C ILE A 366 21.73 -6.07 -11.51
N LEU A 367 20.94 -6.77 -12.33
CA LEU A 367 19.50 -6.53 -12.42
C LEU A 367 18.79 -6.69 -11.06
N TYR A 368 19.17 -7.72 -10.29
CA TYR A 368 18.67 -7.99 -8.94
C TYR A 368 18.88 -6.78 -8.02
N TRP A 369 20.11 -6.27 -7.94
CA TRP A 369 20.44 -5.17 -7.02
C TRP A 369 19.90 -3.82 -7.50
N VAL A 370 19.87 -3.59 -8.81
CA VAL A 370 19.24 -2.39 -9.39
C VAL A 370 17.74 -2.39 -9.09
N TYR A 371 17.04 -3.51 -9.33
CA TYR A 371 15.62 -3.64 -8.99
C TYR A 371 15.39 -3.40 -7.48
N PHE A 372 16.19 -4.06 -6.64
CA PHE A 372 16.10 -3.90 -5.19
C PHE A 372 16.29 -2.45 -4.75
N GLY A 373 17.32 -1.76 -5.26
CA GLY A 373 17.61 -0.37 -4.91
C GLY A 373 16.53 0.60 -5.41
N VAL A 374 16.13 0.49 -6.67
CA VAL A 374 15.12 1.38 -7.28
C VAL A 374 13.78 1.28 -6.56
N LYS A 375 13.34 0.06 -6.21
CA LYS A 375 12.08 -0.15 -5.46
C LYS A 375 12.08 0.49 -4.07
N ARG A 376 13.26 0.86 -3.55
CA ARG A 376 13.45 1.47 -2.23
C ARG A 376 13.60 2.98 -2.28
N LEU A 377 13.57 3.61 -3.45
CA LEU A 377 13.69 5.06 -3.55
C LEU A 377 12.59 5.79 -2.77
N ALA A 378 11.39 5.23 -2.64
CA ALA A 378 10.32 5.76 -1.80
C ALA A 378 10.73 5.94 -0.31
N PHE A 379 11.79 5.27 0.19
CA PHE A 379 12.32 5.54 1.53
C PHE A 379 12.90 6.93 1.66
N LEU A 380 13.38 7.50 0.56
CA LEU A 380 14.01 8.81 0.52
C LEU A 380 12.97 9.95 0.36
N SER A 381 11.67 9.62 0.36
CA SER A 381 10.61 10.63 0.32
C SER A 381 10.71 11.55 1.55
N SER A 382 10.58 12.87 1.33
CA SER A 382 10.92 13.93 2.29
C SER A 382 9.85 15.00 2.40
#